data_AF-A0A1F2S946-F1
#
_entry.id   AF-A0A1F2S946-F1
#
_cell.length_a   1.000
_cell.length_b   1.000
_cell.length_c   1.000
_cell.angle_alpha   90.00
_cell.angle_beta   90.00
_cell.angle_gamma   90.00
#
_symmetry.space_group_name_H-M   'P 1'
#
loop_
_entity.id
_entity.type
_entity.pdbx_description
1 polymer ?
#
loop_
_entity_poly.entity_id
_entity_poly.type
_entity_poly.pdbx_seq_one_letter_code
_entity_poly.pdbx_strand_id
1 'polypeptide(L)'
;MRILNAAQMREADRYTVEEIGIPSLVLMENAGRQVVAALESAYEARLEGRVAVLCGRGSNGGDGFVVARTLIQRGIDAAVFLIGAVADVRGDARANLDILGRLGVTVVEISDEQSWELHFSEISQCSLVIDAVVGTGLKAALGGMMETVVADVNASGIPIVAIDLPSGLSADTPHLVGDCIDAAMTVTLAAPKLPLVLPPGEAHAGDVVIADIGIPSDVLEGLEGPRIELLTPEQLRPLVEPRAPDSHKGDYGRVTVIAGSRGKTGAAHLAAVGALRSGAGLVTIATPGTCLPIVAAMAPEYMTQALAETKAGTVAAAAIETVLDLQHDVIACGPGLGRSDGVAEFVRTLLERATVPLVLDADALTVLANDPAALAGREDRDLIITPHPGEMARLVGSSVEEVQGHRIEVAGNFAASHRAYVVLKGHRTIIATPEGHVFINPTGNAGLATGGTGDVLAGMIAAWLAQLLDAEAACRLAVFLHGAAGDLAEAGEGQVAMTASSVVARLGEALNRLTSAEKDA
;
A
#
# COMPACT_ATOMS: atom_id res chain seq x y z
N MET A 1 -5.04 1.41 -8.30
CA MET A 1 -6.48 1.22 -8.11
C MET A 1 -6.95 2.18 -7.03
N ARG A 2 -8.01 2.95 -7.25
CA ARG A 2 -8.54 3.90 -6.26
C ARG A 2 -8.93 3.23 -4.95
N ILE A 3 -8.51 3.81 -3.82
CA ILE A 3 -9.01 3.51 -2.48
C ILE A 3 -10.05 4.56 -2.15
N LEU A 4 -11.28 4.13 -1.87
CA LEU A 4 -12.41 5.03 -1.69
C LEU A 4 -12.89 5.07 -0.24
N ASN A 5 -13.27 6.25 0.20
CA ASN A 5 -13.91 6.47 1.49
C ASN A 5 -15.45 6.31 1.39
N ALA A 6 -16.18 6.41 2.51
CA ALA A 6 -17.63 6.21 2.52
C ALA A 6 -18.40 7.26 1.70
N ALA A 7 -17.87 8.48 1.57
CA ALA A 7 -18.50 9.52 0.75
C ALA A 7 -18.32 9.25 -0.75
N GLN A 8 -17.11 8.87 -1.15
CA GLN A 8 -16.78 8.53 -2.53
C GLN A 8 -17.51 7.28 -3.00
N MET A 9 -17.63 6.23 -2.17
CA MET A 9 -18.42 5.04 -2.51
C MET A 9 -19.89 5.38 -2.75
N ARG A 10 -20.51 6.17 -1.86
CA ARG A 10 -21.89 6.62 -2.04
C ARG A 10 -22.09 7.44 -3.32
N GLU A 11 -21.12 8.28 -3.67
CA GLU A 11 -21.18 9.06 -4.90
C GLU A 11 -21.00 8.19 -6.14
N ALA A 12 -20.12 7.18 -6.10
CA ALA A 12 -19.96 6.20 -7.17
C ALA A 12 -21.26 5.41 -7.41
N ASP A 13 -21.89 4.92 -6.34
CA ASP A 13 -23.19 4.24 -6.42
C ASP A 13 -24.26 5.18 -6.98
N ARG A 14 -24.36 6.40 -6.45
CA ARG A 14 -25.34 7.40 -6.90
C ARG A 14 -25.16 7.71 -8.38
N TYR A 15 -23.95 8.01 -8.83
CA TYR A 15 -23.67 8.32 -10.24
C TYR A 15 -23.99 7.13 -11.15
N THR A 16 -23.62 5.92 -10.72
CA THR A 16 -23.88 4.69 -11.48
C THR A 16 -25.38 4.40 -11.62
N VAL A 17 -26.15 4.65 -10.57
CA VAL A 17 -27.60 4.40 -10.56
C VAL A 17 -28.37 5.52 -11.25
N GLU A 18 -28.08 6.77 -10.92
CA GLU A 18 -28.88 7.93 -11.34
C GLU A 18 -28.48 8.45 -12.73
N GLU A 19 -27.18 8.50 -13.04
CA GLU A 19 -26.68 9.11 -14.29
C GLU A 19 -26.45 8.08 -15.39
N ILE A 20 -25.86 6.92 -15.04
CA ILE A 20 -25.63 5.83 -16.01
C ILE A 20 -26.88 4.96 -16.18
N GLY A 21 -27.68 4.80 -15.13
CA GLY A 21 -28.94 4.05 -15.16
C GLY A 21 -28.80 2.55 -14.89
N ILE A 22 -27.70 2.10 -14.27
CA ILE A 22 -27.57 0.71 -13.81
C ILE A 22 -28.37 0.56 -12.51
N PRO A 23 -29.43 -0.27 -12.45
CA PRO A 23 -30.24 -0.36 -11.25
C PRO A 23 -29.44 -0.84 -10.04
N SER A 24 -29.67 -0.25 -8.88
CA SER A 24 -29.01 -0.61 -7.61
C SER A 24 -29.21 -2.09 -7.23
N LEU A 25 -30.37 -2.67 -7.54
CA LEU A 25 -30.63 -4.10 -7.41
C LEU A 25 -29.67 -4.98 -8.23
N VAL A 26 -29.22 -4.52 -9.39
CA VAL A 26 -28.25 -5.25 -10.23
C VAL A 26 -26.86 -5.19 -9.60
N LEU A 27 -26.46 -4.06 -9.04
CA LEU A 27 -25.20 -3.93 -8.31
C LEU A 27 -25.18 -4.88 -7.09
N MET A 28 -26.26 -4.91 -6.30
CA MET A 28 -26.44 -5.81 -5.16
C MET A 28 -26.45 -7.29 -5.57
N GLU A 29 -27.10 -7.62 -6.70
CA GLU A 29 -27.08 -8.98 -7.26
C GLU A 29 -25.66 -9.42 -7.63
N ASN A 30 -24.90 -8.54 -8.28
CA ASN A 30 -23.51 -8.80 -8.65
C ASN A 30 -22.63 -8.94 -7.41
N ALA A 31 -22.78 -8.07 -6.41
CA ALA A 31 -22.06 -8.13 -5.15
C ALA A 31 -22.21 -9.51 -4.48
N GLY A 32 -23.45 -9.94 -4.22
CA GLY A 32 -23.68 -11.24 -3.57
C GLY A 32 -23.18 -12.43 -4.39
N ARG A 33 -23.22 -12.36 -5.73
CA ARG A 33 -22.67 -13.42 -6.59
C ARG A 33 -21.15 -13.47 -6.57
N GLN A 34 -20.48 -12.33 -6.57
CA GLN A 34 -19.02 -12.25 -6.46
C GLN A 34 -18.54 -12.76 -5.10
N VAL A 35 -19.27 -12.44 -4.03
CA VAL A 35 -19.00 -13.01 -2.70
C VAL A 35 -19.07 -14.55 -2.76
N VAL A 36 -20.14 -15.13 -3.32
CA VAL A 36 -20.25 -16.59 -3.46
C VAL A 36 -19.12 -17.17 -4.32
N ALA A 37 -18.73 -16.52 -5.41
CA ALA A 37 -17.60 -16.98 -6.22
C ALA A 37 -16.27 -16.98 -5.44
N ALA A 38 -16.02 -15.96 -4.63
CA ALA A 38 -14.84 -15.90 -3.75
C ALA A 38 -14.89 -17.00 -2.68
N LEU A 39 -16.07 -17.26 -2.10
CA LEU A 39 -16.28 -18.37 -1.15
C LEU A 39 -16.01 -19.74 -1.78
N GLU A 40 -16.54 -19.98 -2.98
CA GLU A 40 -16.32 -21.23 -3.72
C GLU A 40 -14.83 -21.43 -4.01
N SER A 41 -14.09 -20.37 -4.33
CA SER A 41 -12.65 -20.45 -4.61
C SER A 41 -11.79 -20.71 -3.37
N ALA A 42 -12.12 -20.12 -2.21
CA ALA A 42 -11.25 -20.12 -1.05
C ALA A 42 -11.68 -21.09 0.07
N TYR A 43 -12.96 -21.42 0.12
CA TYR A 43 -13.58 -22.17 1.23
C TYR A 43 -14.41 -23.36 0.76
N GLU A 44 -14.14 -23.93 -0.43
CA GLU A 44 -14.88 -25.07 -1.01
C GLU A 44 -15.21 -26.17 0.01
N ALA A 45 -14.21 -26.65 0.76
CA ALA A 45 -14.39 -27.70 1.77
C ALA A 45 -15.31 -27.31 2.94
N ARG A 46 -15.44 -26.00 3.25
CA ARG A 46 -16.33 -25.50 4.30
C ARG A 46 -17.78 -25.40 3.83
N LEU A 47 -18.01 -25.29 2.52
CA LEU A 47 -19.34 -25.22 1.92
C LEU A 47 -20.09 -26.57 1.93
N GLU A 48 -19.43 -27.67 2.33
CA GLU A 48 -20.10 -28.94 2.65
C GLU A 48 -20.91 -28.88 3.95
N GLY A 49 -20.54 -27.95 4.85
CA GLY A 49 -21.27 -27.68 6.09
C GLY A 49 -22.32 -26.58 5.92
N ARG A 50 -23.00 -26.26 7.02
CA ARG A 50 -23.99 -25.18 7.06
C ARG A 50 -23.31 -23.82 7.22
N VAL A 51 -23.71 -22.85 6.41
CA VAL A 51 -23.20 -21.47 6.44
C VAL A 51 -24.17 -20.56 7.21
N ALA A 52 -23.67 -19.80 8.18
CA ALA A 52 -24.45 -18.75 8.85
C ALA A 52 -24.26 -17.42 8.10
N VAL A 53 -25.34 -16.76 7.72
CA VAL A 53 -25.31 -15.44 7.07
C VAL A 53 -25.92 -14.41 8.01
N LEU A 54 -25.06 -13.59 8.62
CA LEU A 54 -25.46 -12.54 9.56
C LEU A 54 -25.74 -11.25 8.78
N CYS A 55 -27.01 -10.89 8.66
CA CYS A 55 -27.44 -9.75 7.85
C CYS A 55 -27.85 -8.57 8.73
N GLY A 56 -27.42 -7.37 8.35
CA GLY A 56 -27.96 -6.13 8.88
C GLY A 56 -29.26 -5.71 8.20
N ARG A 57 -29.76 -4.53 8.57
CA ARG A 57 -31.00 -3.95 8.00
C ARG A 57 -30.78 -3.11 6.74
N GLY A 58 -29.53 -2.76 6.47
CA GLY A 58 -29.12 -1.86 5.37
C GLY A 58 -28.69 -2.60 4.10
N SER A 59 -28.00 -1.90 3.20
CA SER A 59 -27.55 -2.45 1.92
C SER A 59 -26.65 -3.68 2.09
N ASN A 60 -25.70 -3.64 3.05
CA ASN A 60 -24.81 -4.78 3.31
C ASN A 60 -25.60 -6.06 3.67
N GLY A 61 -26.66 -5.93 4.47
CA GLY A 61 -27.55 -7.06 4.76
C GLY A 61 -28.33 -7.53 3.53
N GLY A 62 -28.65 -6.62 2.61
CA GLY A 62 -29.17 -6.93 1.28
C GLY A 62 -28.23 -7.82 0.46
N ASP A 63 -26.93 -7.49 0.45
CA ASP A 63 -25.89 -8.33 -0.18
C ASP A 63 -25.85 -9.71 0.49
N GLY A 64 -25.91 -9.76 1.82
CA GLY A 64 -26.05 -11.01 2.59
C GLY A 64 -27.26 -11.86 2.18
N PHE A 65 -28.42 -11.23 1.95
CA PHE A 65 -29.61 -11.95 1.45
C PHE A 65 -29.39 -12.54 0.06
N VAL A 66 -28.68 -11.83 -0.83
CA VAL A 66 -28.30 -12.36 -2.15
C VAL A 66 -27.33 -13.53 -2.02
N VAL A 67 -26.33 -13.43 -1.13
CA VAL A 67 -25.39 -14.52 -0.83
C VAL A 67 -26.14 -15.75 -0.36
N ALA A 68 -26.98 -15.63 0.68
CA ALA A 68 -27.75 -16.75 1.22
C ALA A 68 -28.61 -17.43 0.14
N ARG A 69 -29.33 -16.64 -0.65
CA ARG A 69 -30.15 -17.15 -1.75
C ARG A 69 -29.31 -17.90 -2.79
N THR A 70 -28.14 -17.35 -3.14
CA THR A 70 -27.26 -17.92 -4.16
C THR A 70 -26.64 -19.22 -3.67
N LEU A 71 -26.19 -19.30 -2.42
CA LEU A 71 -25.71 -20.54 -1.79
C LEU A 71 -26.79 -21.65 -1.84
N ILE A 72 -28.02 -21.33 -1.44
CA ILE A 72 -29.14 -22.29 -1.45
C ILE A 72 -29.45 -22.77 -2.88
N GLN A 73 -29.39 -21.87 -3.87
CA GLN A 73 -29.57 -22.24 -5.28
C GLN A 73 -28.44 -23.15 -5.80
N ARG A 74 -27.24 -23.08 -5.21
CA ARG A 74 -26.11 -23.98 -5.48
C ARG A 74 -26.20 -25.30 -4.71
N GLY A 75 -27.22 -25.48 -3.87
CA GLY A 75 -27.39 -26.68 -3.04
C GLY A 75 -26.57 -26.67 -1.76
N ILE A 76 -26.02 -25.50 -1.37
CA ILE A 76 -25.28 -25.31 -0.12
C ILE A 76 -26.27 -24.92 0.98
N ASP A 77 -26.16 -25.55 2.15
CA ASP A 77 -27.02 -25.25 3.30
C ASP A 77 -26.63 -23.90 3.92
N ALA A 78 -27.58 -22.96 3.97
CA ALA A 78 -27.36 -21.64 4.52
C ALA A 78 -28.52 -21.21 5.43
N ALA A 79 -28.17 -20.63 6.58
CA ALA A 79 -29.08 -20.06 7.56
C ALA A 79 -28.94 -18.54 7.59
N VAL A 80 -30.07 -17.83 7.61
CA VAL A 80 -30.07 -16.35 7.60
C VAL A 80 -30.51 -15.83 8.97
N PHE A 81 -29.65 -15.02 9.58
CA PHE A 81 -29.90 -14.35 10.84
C PHE A 81 -29.90 -12.84 10.62
N LEU A 82 -31.03 -12.19 10.84
CA LEU A 82 -31.18 -10.74 10.71
C LEU A 82 -30.93 -10.09 12.07
N ILE A 83 -29.87 -9.27 12.18
CA ILE A 83 -29.62 -8.45 13.36
C ILE A 83 -30.54 -7.22 13.32
N GLY A 84 -31.67 -7.33 14.00
CA GLY A 84 -32.79 -6.40 13.99
C GLY A 84 -34.11 -7.07 13.58
N ALA A 85 -35.11 -6.25 13.27
CA ALA A 85 -36.43 -6.71 12.87
C ALA A 85 -36.64 -6.67 11.35
N VAL A 86 -37.36 -7.64 10.80
CA VAL A 86 -37.81 -7.68 9.38
C VAL A 86 -38.60 -6.42 9.03
N ALA A 87 -39.34 -5.90 10.01
CA ALA A 87 -40.13 -4.69 9.89
C ALA A 87 -39.28 -3.44 9.66
N ASP A 88 -37.96 -3.46 9.84
CA ASP A 88 -37.07 -2.31 9.67
C ASP A 88 -36.26 -2.36 8.36
N VAL A 89 -36.27 -3.48 7.63
CA VAL A 89 -35.53 -3.61 6.37
C VAL A 89 -36.24 -2.81 5.27
N ARG A 90 -35.47 -2.02 4.49
CA ARG A 90 -35.98 -1.09 3.47
C ARG A 90 -35.18 -1.19 2.17
N GLY A 91 -35.67 -0.53 1.11
CA GLY A 91 -34.98 -0.44 -0.18
C GLY A 91 -34.69 -1.80 -0.81
N ASP A 92 -33.53 -1.92 -1.43
CA ASP A 92 -33.12 -3.14 -2.15
C ASP A 92 -32.92 -4.35 -1.23
N ALA A 93 -32.46 -4.12 0.00
CA ALA A 93 -32.38 -5.16 1.01
C ALA A 93 -33.76 -5.77 1.29
N ARG A 94 -34.83 -4.95 1.29
CA ARG A 94 -36.19 -5.45 1.47
C ARG A 94 -36.65 -6.30 0.29
N ALA A 95 -36.32 -5.89 -0.93
CA ALA A 95 -36.66 -6.66 -2.12
C ALA A 95 -36.01 -8.06 -2.08
N ASN A 96 -34.73 -8.15 -1.69
CA ASN A 96 -34.05 -9.44 -1.55
C ASN A 96 -34.57 -10.29 -0.39
N LEU A 97 -34.93 -9.66 0.74
CA LEU A 97 -35.61 -10.33 1.85
C LEU A 97 -36.96 -10.95 1.43
N ASP A 98 -37.77 -10.21 0.65
CA ASP A 98 -39.06 -10.71 0.15
C ASP A 98 -38.87 -11.87 -0.85
N ILE A 99 -37.79 -11.86 -1.63
CA ILE A 99 -37.43 -12.98 -2.52
C ILE A 99 -37.08 -14.22 -1.71
N LEU A 100 -36.26 -14.10 -0.65
CA LEU A 100 -35.94 -15.22 0.24
C LEU A 100 -37.21 -15.85 0.83
N GLY A 101 -38.15 -15.04 1.31
CA GLY A 101 -39.44 -15.53 1.82
C GLY A 101 -40.26 -16.29 0.78
N ARG A 102 -40.27 -15.83 -0.48
CA ARG A 102 -40.96 -16.52 -1.60
C ARG A 102 -40.28 -17.83 -2.01
N LEU A 103 -38.98 -17.96 -1.75
CA LEU A 103 -38.24 -19.21 -1.94
C LEU A 103 -38.40 -20.17 -0.75
N GLY A 104 -39.13 -19.77 0.29
CA GLY A 104 -39.35 -20.58 1.48
C GLY A 104 -38.16 -20.60 2.45
N VAL A 105 -37.25 -19.63 2.34
CA VAL A 105 -36.10 -19.51 3.25
C VAL A 105 -36.56 -18.77 4.51
N THR A 106 -36.40 -19.42 5.67
CA THR A 106 -36.68 -18.81 6.97
C THR A 106 -35.57 -17.84 7.34
N VAL A 107 -35.94 -16.62 7.73
CA VAL A 107 -35.03 -15.63 8.30
C VAL A 107 -35.30 -15.53 9.79
N VAL A 108 -34.25 -15.72 10.61
CA VAL A 108 -34.33 -15.62 12.07
C VAL A 108 -34.10 -14.18 12.49
N GLU A 109 -35.06 -13.57 13.16
CA GLU A 109 -34.93 -12.20 13.70
C GLU A 109 -34.19 -12.21 15.03
N ILE A 110 -33.13 -11.40 15.14
CA ILE A 110 -32.35 -11.20 16.36
C ILE A 110 -32.53 -9.74 16.78
N SER A 111 -33.57 -9.47 17.57
CA SER A 111 -33.99 -8.12 17.97
C SER A 111 -33.43 -7.64 19.31
N ASP A 112 -32.96 -8.56 20.14
CA ASP A 112 -32.39 -8.29 21.48
C ASP A 112 -31.31 -9.32 21.86
N GLU A 113 -30.59 -9.06 22.96
CA GLU A 113 -29.53 -9.96 23.47
C GLU A 113 -30.05 -11.36 23.81
N GLN A 114 -31.31 -11.51 24.25
CA GLN A 114 -31.88 -12.82 24.56
C GLN A 114 -32.07 -13.66 23.30
N SER A 115 -32.55 -13.04 22.22
CA SER A 115 -32.65 -13.69 20.91
C SER A 115 -31.28 -14.07 20.35
N TRP A 116 -30.25 -13.25 20.61
CA TRP A 116 -28.87 -13.59 20.24
C TRP A 116 -28.37 -14.81 21.00
N GLU A 117 -28.47 -14.82 22.33
CA GLU A 117 -28.07 -15.96 23.17
C GLU A 117 -28.76 -17.27 22.77
N LEU A 118 -30.05 -17.21 22.42
CA LEU A 118 -30.82 -18.36 21.99
C LEU A 118 -30.29 -18.96 20.68
N HIS A 119 -30.00 -18.11 19.70
CA HIS A 119 -29.64 -18.52 18.35
C HIS A 119 -28.13 -18.65 18.10
N PHE A 120 -27.27 -18.12 18.98
CA PHE A 120 -25.83 -18.26 18.85
C PHE A 120 -25.38 -19.73 18.93
N SER A 121 -26.12 -20.59 19.65
CA SER A 121 -25.89 -22.03 19.66
C SER A 121 -26.04 -22.69 18.28
N GLU A 122 -26.88 -22.14 17.40
CA GLU A 122 -27.03 -22.59 16.01
C GLU A 122 -25.91 -22.06 15.12
N ILE A 123 -25.53 -20.78 15.30
CA ILE A 123 -24.44 -20.13 14.56
C ILE A 123 -23.10 -20.84 14.85
N SER A 124 -22.83 -21.16 16.12
CA SER A 124 -21.59 -21.84 16.55
C SER A 124 -21.43 -23.28 16.03
N GLN A 125 -22.46 -23.86 15.43
CA GLN A 125 -22.40 -25.17 14.76
C GLN A 125 -22.15 -25.06 13.24
N CYS A 126 -22.12 -23.85 12.71
CA CYS A 126 -21.88 -23.61 11.29
C CYS A 126 -20.39 -23.78 10.93
N SER A 127 -20.13 -24.11 9.66
CA SER A 127 -18.77 -24.30 9.15
C SER A 127 -18.09 -23.00 8.73
N LEU A 128 -18.89 -21.95 8.49
CA LEU A 128 -18.50 -20.63 7.99
C LEU A 128 -19.53 -19.59 8.43
N VAL A 129 -19.06 -18.38 8.76
CA VAL A 129 -19.91 -17.21 9.03
C VAL A 129 -19.70 -16.17 7.94
N ILE A 130 -20.78 -15.64 7.38
CA ILE A 130 -20.77 -14.48 6.49
C ILE A 130 -21.21 -13.26 7.30
N ASP A 131 -20.30 -12.30 7.44
CA ASP A 131 -20.59 -11.00 8.03
C ASP A 131 -21.11 -10.04 6.96
N ALA A 132 -22.41 -9.79 7.01
CA ALA A 132 -23.14 -8.84 6.18
C ALA A 132 -23.88 -7.81 7.06
N VAL A 133 -23.35 -7.51 8.25
CA VAL A 133 -24.08 -6.72 9.25
C VAL A 133 -23.97 -5.22 8.99
N VAL A 134 -22.75 -4.68 8.93
CA VAL A 134 -22.48 -3.25 8.66
C VAL A 134 -21.28 -3.09 7.72
N GLY A 135 -21.52 -2.50 6.54
CA GLY A 135 -20.44 -2.12 5.60
C GLY A 135 -20.00 -0.66 5.79
N THR A 136 -19.77 0.06 4.69
CA THR A 136 -19.39 1.51 4.64
C THR A 136 -20.31 2.49 5.39
N GLY A 137 -21.48 2.06 5.88
CA GLY A 137 -22.46 2.90 6.58
C GLY A 137 -22.17 3.17 8.06
N LEU A 138 -21.08 2.63 8.63
CA LEU A 138 -20.72 2.83 10.04
C LEU A 138 -20.39 4.30 10.33
N LYS A 139 -21.12 4.92 11.27
CA LYS A 139 -20.92 6.33 11.66
C LYS A 139 -20.28 6.51 13.03
N ALA A 140 -20.35 5.50 13.88
CA ALA A 140 -19.85 5.50 15.24
C ALA A 140 -19.49 4.06 15.64
N ALA A 141 -18.77 3.89 16.75
CA ALA A 141 -18.48 2.58 17.32
C ALA A 141 -19.76 1.74 17.45
N LEU A 142 -19.62 0.43 17.26
CA LEU A 142 -20.67 -0.52 17.59
C LEU A 142 -21.01 -0.39 19.08
N GLY A 143 -22.27 -0.61 19.44
CA GLY A 143 -22.73 -0.47 20.81
C GLY A 143 -23.85 -1.45 21.14
N GLY A 144 -23.92 -1.86 22.41
CA GLY A 144 -24.97 -2.75 22.91
C GLY A 144 -24.85 -4.14 22.29
N MET A 145 -25.97 -4.73 21.87
CA MET A 145 -26.01 -6.09 21.30
C MET A 145 -24.97 -6.32 20.19
N MET A 146 -24.66 -5.31 19.37
CA MET A 146 -23.72 -5.50 18.26
C MET A 146 -22.29 -5.76 18.75
N GLU A 147 -21.88 -5.17 19.89
CA GLU A 147 -20.58 -5.47 20.51
C GLU A 147 -20.55 -6.94 20.96
N THR A 148 -21.64 -7.42 21.56
CA THR A 148 -21.80 -8.83 21.97
C THR A 148 -21.73 -9.77 20.76
N VAL A 149 -22.45 -9.45 19.68
CA VAL A 149 -22.43 -10.22 18.43
C VAL A 149 -21.00 -10.35 17.90
N VAL A 150 -20.27 -9.24 17.80
CA VAL A 150 -18.89 -9.24 17.32
C VAL A 150 -17.98 -10.06 18.23
N ALA A 151 -18.07 -9.86 19.55
CA ALA A 151 -17.24 -10.59 20.51
C ALA A 151 -17.47 -12.11 20.44
N ASP A 152 -18.73 -12.54 20.41
CA ASP A 152 -19.10 -13.96 20.36
C ASP A 152 -18.72 -14.60 19.02
N VAL A 153 -18.94 -13.91 17.90
CA VAL A 153 -18.59 -14.40 16.56
C VAL A 153 -17.07 -14.55 16.43
N ASN A 154 -16.29 -13.56 16.87
CA ASN A 154 -14.82 -13.65 16.86
C ASN A 154 -14.32 -14.78 17.77
N ALA A 155 -14.97 -15.02 18.92
CA ALA A 155 -14.62 -16.09 19.85
C ALA A 155 -15.06 -17.50 19.39
N SER A 156 -15.88 -17.61 18.34
CA SER A 156 -16.45 -18.88 17.88
C SER A 156 -15.42 -19.86 17.30
N GLY A 157 -14.28 -19.34 16.82
CA GLY A 157 -13.27 -20.13 16.09
C GLY A 157 -13.70 -20.56 14.68
N ILE A 158 -14.86 -20.09 14.21
CA ILE A 158 -15.34 -20.31 12.85
C ILE A 158 -14.71 -19.26 11.93
N PRO A 159 -14.22 -19.62 10.73
CA PRO A 159 -13.78 -18.63 9.76
C PRO A 159 -14.92 -17.66 9.41
N ILE A 160 -14.63 -16.36 9.39
CA ILE A 160 -15.59 -15.31 9.07
C ILE A 160 -15.21 -14.68 7.73
N VAL A 161 -16.19 -14.53 6.84
CA VAL A 161 -16.03 -13.81 5.58
C VAL A 161 -16.89 -12.55 5.61
N ALA A 162 -16.24 -11.39 5.57
CA ALA A 162 -16.92 -10.11 5.60
C ALA A 162 -17.28 -9.61 4.19
N ILE A 163 -18.48 -9.06 4.04
CA ILE A 163 -18.92 -8.35 2.83
C ILE A 163 -18.61 -6.87 3.01
N ASP A 164 -17.97 -6.29 2.00
CA ASP A 164 -17.55 -4.89 1.91
C ASP A 164 -16.42 -4.51 2.88
N LEU A 165 -16.69 -4.61 4.18
CA LEU A 165 -15.82 -4.32 5.32
C LEU A 165 -16.20 -5.26 6.49
N PRO A 166 -15.23 -5.73 7.29
CA PRO A 166 -15.52 -6.30 8.60
C PRO A 166 -16.37 -5.32 9.42
N SER A 167 -17.52 -5.80 9.90
CA SER A 167 -18.45 -4.99 10.68
C SER A 167 -17.75 -4.40 11.90
N GLY A 168 -17.82 -3.07 12.04
CA GLY A 168 -17.13 -2.31 13.08
C GLY A 168 -15.93 -1.51 12.57
N LEU A 169 -15.44 -1.76 11.35
CA LEU A 169 -14.46 -0.90 10.70
C LEU A 169 -15.12 0.29 9.99
N SER A 170 -14.46 1.44 10.04
CA SER A 170 -14.86 2.64 9.29
C SER A 170 -14.13 2.69 7.95
N ALA A 171 -14.85 2.93 6.86
CA ALA A 171 -14.24 3.11 5.54
C ALA A 171 -13.28 4.31 5.45
N ASP A 172 -13.42 5.27 6.36
CA ASP A 172 -12.77 6.58 6.28
C ASP A 172 -11.42 6.64 7.00
N THR A 173 -11.11 5.67 7.86
CA THR A 173 -9.88 5.66 8.67
C THR A 173 -9.36 4.23 8.85
N PRO A 174 -8.03 4.01 8.86
CA PRO A 174 -7.48 2.71 9.19
C PRO A 174 -7.50 2.42 10.70
N HIS A 175 -7.81 3.42 11.53
CA HIS A 175 -7.91 3.26 12.97
C HIS A 175 -9.20 2.55 13.39
N LEU A 176 -9.09 1.73 14.43
CA LEU A 176 -10.25 1.10 15.04
C LEU A 176 -11.07 2.17 15.78
N VAL A 177 -12.38 2.19 15.50
CA VAL A 177 -13.34 3.09 16.17
C VAL A 177 -13.98 2.40 17.39
N GLY A 178 -13.87 1.07 17.47
CA GLY A 178 -14.34 0.19 18.53
C GLY A 178 -14.03 -1.26 18.17
N ASP A 179 -14.74 -2.21 18.79
CA ASP A 179 -14.64 -3.62 18.42
C ASP A 179 -15.14 -3.86 16.99
N CYS A 180 -14.50 -4.79 16.29
CA CYS A 180 -14.85 -5.16 14.93
C CYS A 180 -14.68 -6.65 14.69
N ILE A 181 -15.33 -7.16 13.65
CA ILE A 181 -15.18 -8.54 13.20
C ILE A 181 -13.72 -8.80 12.79
N ASP A 182 -13.19 -9.94 13.21
CA ASP A 182 -11.88 -10.44 12.81
C ASP A 182 -12.06 -11.42 11.64
N ALA A 183 -12.05 -10.90 10.42
CA ALA A 183 -12.35 -11.67 9.23
C ALA A 183 -11.15 -12.51 8.78
N ALA A 184 -11.42 -13.75 8.35
CA ALA A 184 -10.45 -14.56 7.64
C ALA A 184 -10.33 -14.13 6.16
N MET A 185 -11.39 -13.55 5.61
CA MET A 185 -11.42 -12.96 4.27
C MET A 185 -12.42 -11.79 4.22
N THR A 186 -12.13 -10.77 3.44
CA THR A 186 -13.06 -9.68 3.14
C THR A 186 -13.25 -9.57 1.63
N VAL A 187 -14.50 -9.66 1.17
CA VAL A 187 -14.86 -9.39 -0.23
C VAL A 187 -15.35 -7.95 -0.32
N THR A 188 -14.46 -7.03 -0.68
CA THR A 188 -14.78 -5.60 -0.78
C THR A 188 -15.37 -5.25 -2.14
N LEU A 189 -16.38 -4.38 -2.14
CA LEU A 189 -17.19 -4.13 -3.33
C LEU A 189 -16.68 -2.92 -4.12
N ALA A 190 -16.46 -3.09 -5.43
CA ALA A 190 -15.96 -2.13 -6.43
C ALA A 190 -14.54 -1.57 -6.20
N ALA A 191 -14.22 -1.11 -5.00
CA ALA A 191 -12.95 -0.51 -4.66
C ALA A 191 -12.55 -0.85 -3.21
N PRO A 192 -11.25 -0.98 -2.92
CA PRO A 192 -10.77 -1.12 -1.56
C PRO A 192 -11.03 0.13 -0.73
N LYS A 193 -11.19 -0.06 0.58
CA LYS A 193 -11.33 1.01 1.57
C LYS A 193 -10.06 1.07 2.42
N LEU A 194 -9.81 2.22 3.02
CA LEU A 194 -8.57 2.48 3.74
C LEU A 194 -8.22 1.45 4.84
N PRO A 195 -9.14 1.01 5.72
CA PRO A 195 -8.82 0.03 6.74
C PRO A 195 -8.51 -1.36 6.17
N LEU A 196 -8.77 -1.66 4.90
CA LEU A 196 -8.44 -2.97 4.32
C LEU A 196 -6.98 -3.07 3.87
N VAL A 197 -6.28 -1.94 3.81
CA VAL A 197 -4.94 -1.84 3.21
C VAL A 197 -3.90 -1.20 4.13
N LEU A 198 -4.32 -0.66 5.27
CA LEU A 198 -3.44 -0.04 6.25
C LEU A 198 -3.72 -0.51 7.68
N PRO A 199 -2.67 -0.63 8.51
CA PRO A 199 -2.82 -0.97 9.92
C PRO A 199 -3.38 0.20 10.74
N PRO A 200 -4.05 -0.08 11.88
CA PRO A 200 -4.34 -1.42 12.41
C PRO A 200 -5.50 -2.15 11.72
N GLY A 201 -6.37 -1.45 10.98
CA GLY A 201 -7.58 -2.04 10.39
C GLY A 201 -7.33 -3.27 9.53
N GLU A 202 -6.24 -3.29 8.75
CA GLU A 202 -5.99 -4.37 7.79
C GLU A 202 -5.80 -5.73 8.47
N ALA A 203 -5.39 -5.72 9.75
CA ALA A 203 -5.19 -6.94 10.53
C ALA A 203 -6.49 -7.73 10.74
N HIS A 204 -7.65 -7.06 10.62
CA HIS A 204 -8.98 -7.64 10.79
C HIS A 204 -9.67 -7.98 9.47
N ALA A 205 -9.02 -7.71 8.33
CA ALA A 205 -9.61 -7.90 7.01
C ALA A 205 -9.35 -9.30 6.43
N GLY A 206 -8.35 -10.02 6.95
CA GLY A 206 -7.89 -11.28 6.38
C GLY A 206 -7.43 -11.11 4.93
N ASP A 207 -7.67 -12.13 4.10
CA ASP A 207 -7.43 -12.02 2.66
C ASP A 207 -8.45 -11.08 2.03
N VAL A 208 -8.00 -10.07 1.28
CA VAL A 208 -8.90 -9.08 0.65
C VAL A 208 -9.10 -9.41 -0.83
N VAL A 209 -10.36 -9.64 -1.21
CA VAL A 209 -10.79 -9.82 -2.60
C VAL A 209 -11.58 -8.59 -3.03
N ILE A 210 -11.25 -8.02 -4.18
CA ILE A 210 -11.93 -6.84 -4.72
C ILE A 210 -12.92 -7.32 -5.79
N ALA A 211 -14.20 -7.23 -5.48
CA ALA A 211 -15.29 -7.70 -6.34
C ALA A 211 -15.72 -6.61 -7.33
N ASP A 212 -15.69 -6.94 -8.62
CA ASP A 212 -16.34 -6.13 -9.65
C ASP A 212 -17.87 -6.34 -9.58
N ILE A 213 -18.57 -5.31 -9.15
CA ILE A 213 -20.04 -5.30 -9.03
C ILE A 213 -20.74 -4.59 -10.19
N GLY A 214 -19.99 -4.11 -11.19
CA GLY A 214 -20.51 -3.41 -12.36
C GLY A 214 -20.50 -1.88 -12.25
N ILE A 215 -19.75 -1.31 -11.30
CA ILE A 215 -19.45 0.14 -11.31
C ILE A 215 -18.33 0.38 -12.33
N PRO A 216 -18.54 1.20 -13.38
CA PRO A 216 -17.50 1.43 -14.38
C PRO A 216 -16.26 2.09 -13.78
N SER A 217 -15.07 1.68 -14.26
CA SER A 217 -13.79 2.22 -13.79
C SER A 217 -13.69 3.73 -13.92
N ASP A 218 -14.23 4.31 -15.00
CA ASP A 218 -14.21 5.75 -15.26
C ASP A 218 -15.00 6.53 -14.20
N VAL A 219 -16.02 5.91 -13.59
CA VAL A 219 -16.74 6.51 -12.45
C VAL A 219 -15.80 6.59 -11.27
N LEU A 220 -15.14 5.48 -10.91
CA LEU A 220 -14.24 5.41 -9.75
C LEU A 220 -13.05 6.38 -9.90
N GLU A 221 -12.46 6.45 -11.09
CA GLU A 221 -11.34 7.34 -11.40
C GLU A 221 -11.76 8.82 -11.44
N GLY A 222 -12.99 9.11 -11.87
CA GLY A 222 -13.54 10.47 -11.98
C GLY A 222 -14.03 11.09 -10.68
N LEU A 223 -14.00 10.36 -9.55
CA LEU A 223 -14.47 10.88 -8.26
C LEU A 223 -13.57 12.00 -7.72
N GLU A 224 -14.21 13.10 -7.30
CA GLU A 224 -13.59 14.20 -6.58
C GLU A 224 -13.13 13.81 -5.17
N GLY A 225 -12.35 14.69 -4.55
CA GLY A 225 -11.82 14.52 -3.19
C GLY A 225 -10.42 13.91 -3.16
N PRO A 226 -10.00 13.33 -2.01
CA PRO A 226 -8.68 12.75 -1.86
C PRO A 226 -8.44 11.64 -2.89
N ARG A 227 -7.29 11.69 -3.56
CA ARG A 227 -6.86 10.67 -4.51
C ARG A 227 -5.83 9.76 -3.85
N ILE A 228 -6.34 8.66 -3.32
CA ILE A 228 -5.55 7.59 -2.71
C ILE A 228 -5.65 6.35 -3.60
N GLU A 229 -4.53 5.72 -3.90
CA GLU A 229 -4.49 4.54 -4.76
C GLU A 229 -3.63 3.41 -4.16
N LEU A 230 -4.12 2.18 -4.25
CA LEU A 230 -3.32 0.99 -4.03
C LEU A 230 -2.56 0.67 -5.32
N LEU A 231 -1.24 0.47 -5.23
CA LEU A 231 -0.44 0.08 -6.39
C LEU A 231 -0.81 -1.33 -6.85
N THR A 232 -1.01 -1.51 -8.15
CA THR A 232 -1.29 -2.83 -8.75
C THR A 232 -0.32 -3.15 -9.88
N PRO A 233 -0.04 -4.43 -10.16
CA PRO A 233 0.78 -4.83 -11.30
C PRO A 233 0.29 -4.26 -12.63
N GLU A 234 -1.02 -4.16 -12.85
CA GLU A 234 -1.63 -3.69 -14.10
C GLU A 234 -1.30 -2.23 -14.37
N GLN A 235 -1.24 -1.40 -13.31
CA GLN A 235 -0.86 0.01 -13.43
C GLN A 235 0.64 0.21 -13.65
N LEU A 236 1.48 -0.71 -13.15
CA LEU A 236 2.94 -0.57 -13.16
C LEU A 236 3.61 -1.25 -14.36
N ARG A 237 3.02 -2.35 -14.87
CA ARG A 237 3.52 -3.09 -16.02
C ARG A 237 3.79 -2.20 -17.25
N PRO A 238 2.89 -1.25 -17.62
CA PRO A 238 3.13 -0.36 -18.77
C PRO A 238 4.30 0.61 -18.59
N LEU A 239 4.74 0.85 -17.35
CA LEU A 239 5.89 1.73 -17.07
C LEU A 239 7.22 1.08 -17.44
N VAL A 240 7.25 -0.24 -17.62
CA VAL A 240 8.47 -0.97 -17.96
C VAL A 240 8.50 -1.28 -19.45
N GLU A 241 9.27 -0.50 -20.19
CA GLU A 241 9.52 -0.78 -21.60
C GLU A 241 10.61 -1.84 -21.79
N PRO A 242 10.41 -2.82 -22.70
CA PRO A 242 11.48 -3.72 -23.10
C PRO A 242 12.66 -2.95 -23.69
N ARG A 243 13.87 -3.34 -23.32
CA ARG A 243 15.09 -2.74 -23.88
C ARG A 243 15.16 -2.94 -25.40
N ALA A 244 15.32 -1.85 -26.13
CA ALA A 244 15.49 -1.90 -27.58
C ALA A 244 16.79 -2.64 -27.97
N PRO A 245 16.78 -3.54 -28.96
CA PRO A 245 18.00 -4.22 -29.42
C PRO A 245 19.09 -3.26 -29.91
N ASP A 246 18.69 -2.14 -30.52
CA ASP A 246 19.59 -1.08 -30.99
C ASP A 246 19.63 0.08 -29.97
N SER A 247 20.17 -0.20 -28.79
CA SER A 247 20.35 0.78 -27.71
C SER A 247 21.75 0.68 -27.11
N HIS A 248 22.13 1.73 -26.40
CA HIS A 248 23.38 1.81 -25.66
C HIS A 248 23.15 2.22 -24.20
N LYS A 249 24.19 2.10 -23.38
CA LYS A 249 24.15 2.46 -21.96
C LYS A 249 23.73 3.91 -21.65
N GLY A 250 23.80 4.82 -22.62
CA GLY A 250 23.34 6.20 -22.44
C GLY A 250 21.81 6.34 -22.45
N ASP A 251 21.08 5.41 -23.09
CA ASP A 251 19.63 5.49 -23.25
C ASP A 251 18.87 5.12 -21.97
N TYR A 252 19.56 4.44 -21.03
CA TYR A 252 18.98 3.94 -19.79
C TYR A 252 19.38 4.77 -18.57
N GLY A 253 19.73 6.04 -18.80
CA GLY A 253 20.05 6.99 -17.76
C GLY A 253 21.39 6.77 -17.07
N ARG A 254 21.91 7.85 -16.50
CA ARG A 254 23.16 7.93 -15.76
C ARG A 254 22.87 8.43 -14.34
N VAL A 255 23.22 7.62 -13.36
CA VAL A 255 22.96 7.92 -11.94
C VAL A 255 24.26 8.26 -11.22
N THR A 256 24.28 9.39 -10.53
CA THR A 256 25.34 9.72 -9.57
C THR A 256 24.88 9.38 -8.16
N VAL A 257 25.64 8.56 -7.45
CA VAL A 257 25.38 8.18 -6.05
C VAL A 257 26.40 8.86 -5.15
N ILE A 258 25.95 9.79 -4.31
CA ILE A 258 26.76 10.48 -3.30
C ILE A 258 26.51 9.82 -1.96
N ALA A 259 27.41 8.91 -1.59
CA ALA A 259 27.20 8.03 -0.45
C ALA A 259 28.51 7.55 0.16
N GLY A 260 28.38 7.05 1.39
CA GLY A 260 29.46 6.44 2.14
C GLY A 260 30.32 7.44 2.91
N SER A 261 30.86 6.92 4.00
CA SER A 261 31.85 7.56 4.85
C SER A 261 32.74 6.47 5.45
N ARG A 262 33.77 6.87 6.19
CA ARG A 262 34.55 5.92 6.99
C ARG A 262 33.62 5.07 7.87
N GLY A 263 33.71 3.74 7.71
CA GLY A 263 32.86 2.78 8.43
C GLY A 263 31.46 2.54 7.84
N LYS A 264 31.06 3.26 6.79
CA LYS A 264 29.74 3.16 6.14
C LYS A 264 29.81 3.01 4.61
N THR A 265 30.91 2.49 4.07
CA THR A 265 31.10 2.34 2.61
C THR A 265 30.10 1.38 1.96
N GLY A 266 29.56 0.42 2.73
CA GLY A 266 28.54 -0.51 2.23
C GLY A 266 27.25 0.19 1.77
N ALA A 267 26.86 1.31 2.38
CA ALA A 267 25.68 2.07 1.97
C ALA A 267 25.81 2.60 0.53
N ALA A 268 27.02 3.03 0.15
CA ALA A 268 27.30 3.47 -1.23
C ALA A 268 27.19 2.32 -2.23
N HIS A 269 27.68 1.13 -1.87
CA HIS A 269 27.55 -0.06 -2.70
C HIS A 269 26.09 -0.50 -2.85
N LEU A 270 25.31 -0.53 -1.76
CA LEU A 270 23.91 -0.95 -1.79
C LEU A 270 23.04 -0.02 -2.63
N ALA A 271 23.22 1.30 -2.52
CA ALA A 271 22.55 2.25 -3.41
C ALA A 271 22.98 2.08 -4.87
N ALA A 272 24.28 1.92 -5.14
CA ALA A 272 24.76 1.76 -6.50
C ALA A 272 24.33 0.44 -7.16
N VAL A 273 24.34 -0.67 -6.43
CA VAL A 273 23.89 -1.97 -6.94
C VAL A 273 22.38 -1.99 -7.13
N GLY A 274 21.60 -1.32 -6.26
CA GLY A 274 20.18 -1.09 -6.45
C GLY A 274 19.90 -0.37 -7.76
N ALA A 275 20.64 0.71 -8.04
CA ALA A 275 20.52 1.45 -9.30
C ALA A 275 20.86 0.59 -10.54
N LEU A 276 21.99 -0.14 -10.52
CA LEU A 276 22.38 -1.02 -11.64
C LEU A 276 21.36 -2.14 -11.87
N ARG A 277 20.87 -2.77 -10.80
CA ARG A 277 19.89 -3.87 -10.89
C ARG A 277 18.49 -3.40 -11.28
N SER A 278 18.19 -2.11 -11.12
CA SER A 278 17.00 -1.45 -11.67
C SER A 278 17.20 -0.88 -13.07
N GLY A 279 18.32 -1.21 -13.73
CA GLY A 279 18.52 -0.91 -15.14
C GLY A 279 19.18 0.43 -15.44
N ALA A 280 19.74 1.15 -14.46
CA ALA A 280 20.57 2.31 -14.80
C ALA A 280 21.70 1.91 -15.78
N GLY A 281 21.85 2.67 -16.85
CA GLY A 281 22.84 2.38 -17.89
C GLY A 281 24.27 2.64 -17.43
N LEU A 282 24.49 3.69 -16.64
CA LEU A 282 25.76 3.97 -15.97
C LEU A 282 25.51 4.43 -14.53
N VAL A 283 26.38 4.01 -13.61
CA VAL A 283 26.34 4.43 -12.21
C VAL A 283 27.73 4.92 -11.80
N THR A 284 27.80 6.16 -11.31
CA THR A 284 29.01 6.76 -10.76
C THR A 284 28.84 6.97 -9.26
N ILE A 285 29.72 6.40 -8.45
CA ILE A 285 29.74 6.60 -7.00
C ILE A 285 30.73 7.71 -6.65
N ALA A 286 30.22 8.82 -6.12
CA ALA A 286 31.00 9.90 -5.57
C ALA A 286 31.09 9.73 -4.04
N THR A 287 32.29 9.48 -3.52
CA THR A 287 32.50 9.13 -2.12
C THR A 287 33.80 9.76 -1.59
N PRO A 288 33.99 9.95 -0.26
CA PRO A 288 35.24 10.43 0.29
C PRO A 288 36.46 9.69 -0.26
N GLY A 289 37.53 10.42 -0.58
CA GLY A 289 38.71 9.84 -1.23
C GLY A 289 39.30 8.60 -0.53
N THR A 290 39.25 8.55 0.81
CA THR A 290 39.69 7.37 1.57
C THR A 290 38.74 6.18 1.50
N CYS A 291 37.47 6.41 1.15
CA CYS A 291 36.46 5.38 0.97
C CYS A 291 36.46 4.80 -0.45
N LEU A 292 36.90 5.58 -1.45
CA LEU A 292 36.85 5.20 -2.86
C LEU A 292 37.49 3.83 -3.15
N PRO A 293 38.72 3.50 -2.70
CA PRO A 293 39.31 2.21 -3.01
C PRO A 293 38.52 1.03 -2.44
N ILE A 294 37.84 1.21 -1.30
CA ILE A 294 37.00 0.18 -0.69
C ILE A 294 35.76 -0.05 -1.55
N VAL A 295 35.10 1.03 -1.98
CA VAL A 295 33.90 0.97 -2.82
C VAL A 295 34.23 0.38 -4.20
N ALA A 296 35.32 0.84 -4.83
CA ALA A 296 35.77 0.35 -6.14
C ALA A 296 36.13 -1.15 -6.12
N ALA A 297 36.48 -1.70 -4.96
CA ALA A 297 36.75 -3.13 -4.79
C ALA A 297 35.49 -3.99 -4.61
N MET A 298 34.33 -3.39 -4.31
CA MET A 298 33.08 -4.13 -4.08
C MET A 298 32.42 -4.62 -5.37
N ALA A 299 32.48 -3.85 -6.46
CA ALA A 299 32.04 -4.29 -7.77
C ALA A 299 32.77 -3.53 -8.91
N PRO A 300 33.20 -4.21 -9.98
CA PRO A 300 33.92 -3.59 -11.10
C PRO A 300 33.04 -2.72 -12.01
N GLU A 301 31.72 -2.84 -11.92
CA GLU A 301 30.77 -2.11 -12.79
C GLU A 301 30.66 -0.62 -12.43
N TYR A 302 31.13 -0.21 -11.25
CA TYR A 302 31.05 1.18 -10.80
C TYR A 302 32.09 2.06 -11.48
N MET A 303 31.65 3.23 -11.93
CA MET A 303 32.54 4.38 -12.02
C MET A 303 32.67 4.99 -10.62
N THR A 304 33.84 5.53 -10.28
CA THR A 304 34.04 6.15 -8.96
C THR A 304 34.68 7.53 -9.10
N GLN A 305 34.25 8.45 -8.24
CA GLN A 305 34.80 9.80 -8.10
C GLN A 305 35.24 10.03 -6.66
N ALA A 306 36.49 10.47 -6.48
CA ALA A 306 36.98 10.91 -5.18
C ALA A 306 36.41 12.29 -4.84
N LEU A 307 35.82 12.41 -3.66
CA LEU A 307 35.38 13.67 -3.09
C LEU A 307 36.36 14.17 -2.03
N ALA A 308 36.47 15.49 -1.91
CA ALA A 308 37.15 16.12 -0.79
C ALA A 308 36.47 15.69 0.53
N GLU A 309 37.29 15.39 1.53
CA GLU A 309 36.82 14.77 2.77
C GLU A 309 37.32 15.49 4.02
N THR A 310 36.58 15.34 5.11
CA THR A 310 37.01 15.77 6.45
C THR A 310 37.98 14.76 7.05
N LYS A 311 38.66 15.13 8.14
CA LYS A 311 39.51 14.19 8.90
C LYS A 311 38.75 12.97 9.45
N ALA A 312 37.43 13.09 9.63
CA ALA A 312 36.58 11.98 10.06
C ALA A 312 36.26 10.99 8.92
N GLY A 313 36.65 11.30 7.67
CA GLY A 313 36.33 10.49 6.49
C GLY A 313 34.88 10.63 6.04
N THR A 314 34.28 11.81 6.25
CA THR A 314 32.99 12.22 5.67
C THR A 314 33.23 13.20 4.53
N VAL A 315 32.24 13.40 3.65
CA VAL A 315 32.33 14.42 2.60
C VAL A 315 32.51 15.82 3.21
N ALA A 316 33.38 16.63 2.61
CA ALA A 316 33.57 18.03 2.97
C ALA A 316 32.72 18.94 2.08
N ALA A 317 32.27 20.10 2.60
CA ALA A 317 31.51 21.08 1.85
C ALA A 317 32.18 21.50 0.51
N ALA A 318 33.51 21.62 0.51
CA ALA A 318 34.30 21.96 -0.68
C ALA A 318 34.21 20.92 -1.82
N ALA A 319 33.66 19.73 -1.57
CA ALA A 319 33.45 18.70 -2.60
C ALA A 319 32.29 19.02 -3.55
N ILE A 320 31.51 20.08 -3.28
CA ILE A 320 30.31 20.39 -4.04
C ILE A 320 30.58 20.66 -5.52
N GLU A 321 31.63 21.41 -5.87
CA GLU A 321 31.94 21.70 -7.28
C GLU A 321 32.19 20.41 -8.08
N THR A 322 32.94 19.46 -7.51
CA THR A 322 33.17 18.14 -8.13
C THR A 322 31.87 17.41 -8.42
N VAL A 323 30.87 17.54 -7.56
CA VAL A 323 29.57 16.89 -7.72
C VAL A 323 28.70 17.62 -8.74
N LEU A 324 28.78 18.96 -8.78
CA LEU A 324 28.09 19.77 -9.78
C LEU A 324 28.68 19.60 -11.19
N ASP A 325 29.94 19.18 -11.30
CA ASP A 325 30.53 18.76 -12.58
C ASP A 325 30.09 17.34 -12.99
N LEU A 326 29.52 16.57 -12.06
CA LEU A 326 29.03 15.19 -12.23
C LEU A 326 27.50 15.07 -12.19
N GLN A 327 26.79 16.15 -12.53
CA GLN A 327 25.33 16.12 -12.67
C GLN A 327 24.97 15.38 -13.96
N HIS A 328 24.96 14.07 -13.84
CA HIS A 328 24.30 13.17 -14.78
C HIS A 328 22.78 13.34 -14.72
N ASP A 329 22.02 12.37 -15.21
CA ASP A 329 20.58 12.52 -15.35
C ASP A 329 19.86 12.61 -13.99
N VAL A 330 20.35 11.91 -12.95
CA VAL A 330 19.79 11.94 -11.57
C VAL A 330 20.90 11.80 -10.52
N ILE A 331 20.72 12.45 -9.36
CA ILE A 331 21.61 12.30 -8.19
C ILE A 331 20.85 11.66 -7.02
N ALA A 332 21.36 10.53 -6.52
CA ALA A 332 20.98 9.98 -5.21
C ALA A 332 22.01 10.41 -4.16
N CYS A 333 21.58 10.90 -3.00
CA CYS A 333 22.47 11.44 -1.98
C CYS A 333 21.98 11.09 -0.57
N GLY A 334 22.91 10.70 0.31
CA GLY A 334 22.60 10.54 1.73
C GLY A 334 23.02 9.22 2.39
N PRO A 335 22.90 8.05 1.75
CA PRO A 335 23.29 6.77 2.34
C PRO A 335 24.69 6.80 2.95
N GLY A 336 24.76 6.75 4.28
CA GLY A 336 26.01 6.70 5.03
C GLY A 336 26.94 7.92 4.92
N LEU A 337 26.44 9.14 4.63
CA LEU A 337 27.30 10.34 4.55
C LEU A 337 27.88 10.82 5.88
N GLY A 338 27.26 10.45 7.01
CA GLY A 338 27.55 11.03 8.32
C GLY A 338 26.77 12.31 8.59
N ARG A 339 26.91 12.86 9.78
CA ARG A 339 26.00 13.91 10.32
C ARG A 339 26.73 15.17 10.80
N SER A 340 27.89 15.46 10.24
CA SER A 340 28.65 16.67 10.60
C SER A 340 28.10 17.93 9.93
N ASP A 341 28.37 19.10 10.48
CA ASP A 341 27.98 20.39 9.90
C ASP A 341 28.44 20.57 8.45
N GLY A 342 29.64 20.08 8.11
CA GLY A 342 30.15 20.12 6.74
C GLY A 342 29.34 19.25 5.76
N VAL A 343 28.67 18.20 6.24
CA VAL A 343 27.72 17.40 5.44
C VAL A 343 26.41 18.17 5.28
N ALA A 344 25.93 18.84 6.34
CA ALA A 344 24.74 19.68 6.26
C ALA A 344 24.91 20.82 5.24
N GLU A 345 26.06 21.51 5.28
CA GLU A 345 26.42 22.56 4.31
C GLU A 345 26.52 22.00 2.88
N PHE A 346 27.16 20.84 2.71
CA PHE A 346 27.25 20.16 1.43
C PHE A 346 25.86 19.83 0.84
N VAL A 347 24.99 19.19 1.62
CA VAL A 347 23.65 18.78 1.16
C VAL A 347 22.77 20.00 0.87
N ARG A 348 22.83 21.05 1.71
CA ARG A 348 22.12 22.32 1.45
C ARG A 348 22.57 22.94 0.12
N THR A 349 23.88 23.02 -0.09
CA THR A 349 24.43 23.60 -1.33
C THR A 349 24.05 22.76 -2.56
N LEU A 350 23.98 21.42 -2.41
CA LEU A 350 23.48 20.53 -3.46
C LEU A 350 22.01 20.81 -3.80
N LEU A 351 21.14 20.92 -2.79
CA LEU A 351 19.73 21.29 -2.98
C LEU A 351 19.55 22.66 -3.62
N GLU A 352 20.42 23.62 -3.33
CA GLU A 352 20.35 24.96 -3.94
C GLU A 352 20.81 24.95 -5.39
N ARG A 353 21.94 24.29 -5.68
CA ARG A 353 22.65 24.46 -6.96
C ARG A 353 22.41 23.35 -7.98
N ALA A 354 21.91 22.18 -7.56
CA ALA A 354 21.69 21.11 -8.51
C ALA A 354 20.59 21.43 -9.52
N THR A 355 20.84 21.10 -10.78
CA THR A 355 19.93 21.32 -11.91
C THR A 355 19.21 20.07 -12.38
N VAL A 356 19.54 18.92 -11.80
CA VAL A 356 19.01 17.60 -12.14
C VAL A 356 18.21 17.03 -10.97
N PRO A 357 17.23 16.15 -11.21
CA PRO A 357 16.41 15.56 -10.15
C PRO A 357 17.24 14.93 -9.03
N LEU A 358 16.73 15.04 -7.80
CA LEU A 358 17.41 14.59 -6.58
C LEU A 358 16.60 13.52 -5.84
N VAL A 359 17.29 12.48 -5.37
CA VAL A 359 16.77 11.49 -4.42
C VAL A 359 17.57 11.60 -3.13
N LEU A 360 16.95 12.09 -2.05
CA LEU A 360 17.60 12.26 -0.76
C LEU A 360 17.12 11.21 0.26
N ASP A 361 18.08 10.51 0.88
CA ASP A 361 17.81 9.49 1.89
C ASP A 361 18.66 9.69 3.15
N ALA A 362 18.29 8.99 4.22
CA ALA A 362 19.17 8.72 5.36
C ALA A 362 19.84 9.97 5.98
N ASP A 363 21.18 10.02 5.96
CA ASP A 363 21.95 11.08 6.59
C ASP A 363 21.73 12.44 5.88
N ALA A 364 21.39 12.47 4.58
CA ALA A 364 21.05 13.73 3.89
C ALA A 364 19.75 14.36 4.42
N LEU A 365 18.76 13.54 4.78
CA LEU A 365 17.55 14.01 5.45
C LEU A 365 17.85 14.40 6.90
N THR A 366 18.64 13.58 7.59
CA THR A 366 18.93 13.80 9.01
C THR A 366 19.66 15.12 9.26
N VAL A 367 20.63 15.49 8.42
CA VAL A 367 21.38 16.76 8.59
C VAL A 367 20.54 18.00 8.33
N LEU A 368 19.40 17.86 7.65
CA LEU A 368 18.46 18.93 7.37
C LEU A 368 17.25 18.93 8.32
N ALA A 369 17.22 18.05 9.33
CA ALA A 369 16.11 17.99 10.28
C ALA A 369 15.88 19.28 11.08
N ASN A 370 16.93 20.10 11.26
CA ASN A 370 16.80 21.42 11.91
C ASN A 370 16.42 22.55 10.94
N ASP A 371 16.33 22.25 9.64
CA ASP A 371 16.06 23.19 8.56
C ASP A 371 15.21 22.50 7.46
N PRO A 372 14.04 21.92 7.80
CA PRO A 372 13.25 21.13 6.86
C PRO A 372 12.76 21.95 5.66
N ALA A 373 12.62 23.26 5.82
CA ALA A 373 12.27 24.18 4.74
C ALA A 373 13.28 24.16 3.57
N ALA A 374 14.53 23.77 3.83
CA ALA A 374 15.54 23.58 2.78
C ALA A 374 15.25 22.38 1.86
N LEU A 375 14.45 21.40 2.32
CA LEU A 375 14.03 20.23 1.53
C LEU A 375 12.89 20.57 0.55
N ALA A 376 13.04 21.66 -0.19
CA ALA A 376 12.05 22.10 -1.15
C ALA A 376 12.40 21.68 -2.59
N GLY A 377 11.43 21.11 -3.30
CA GLY A 377 11.51 20.92 -4.75
C GLY A 377 11.32 22.23 -5.51
N ARG A 378 11.60 22.20 -6.82
CA ARG A 378 11.44 23.36 -7.72
C ARG A 378 10.65 22.95 -8.95
N GLU A 379 10.07 23.92 -9.66
CA GLU A 379 9.33 23.66 -10.91
C GLU A 379 10.19 22.98 -11.98
N ASP A 380 11.49 23.27 -12.00
CA ASP A 380 12.44 22.75 -12.97
C ASP A 380 13.16 21.48 -12.50
N ARG A 381 12.89 21.01 -11.27
CA ARG A 381 13.64 19.93 -10.66
C ARG A 381 12.86 19.21 -9.56
N ASP A 382 12.52 17.97 -9.84
CA ASP A 382 11.94 17.07 -8.85
C ASP A 382 12.89 16.79 -7.68
N LEU A 383 12.31 16.76 -6.48
CA LEU A 383 12.94 16.32 -5.26
C LEU A 383 12.15 15.14 -4.72
N ILE A 384 12.81 14.00 -4.58
CA ILE A 384 12.26 12.81 -3.92
C ILE A 384 12.99 12.64 -2.58
N ILE A 385 12.25 12.47 -1.50
CA ILE A 385 12.79 12.09 -0.20
C ILE A 385 12.25 10.74 0.25
N THR A 386 13.08 9.94 0.90
CA THR A 386 12.72 8.56 1.29
C THR A 386 12.80 8.31 2.80
N PRO A 387 12.16 9.12 3.67
CA PRO A 387 12.32 8.99 5.11
C PRO A 387 11.70 7.69 5.65
N HIS A 388 12.36 7.06 6.62
CA HIS A 388 11.69 6.15 7.55
C HIS A 388 10.90 6.94 8.62
N PRO A 389 10.02 6.32 9.43
CA PRO A 389 9.17 7.05 10.37
C PRO A 389 9.95 7.93 11.37
N GLY A 390 11.05 7.42 11.91
CA GLY A 390 11.96 8.23 12.76
C GLY A 390 12.71 9.37 12.06
N GLU A 391 12.94 9.32 10.75
CA GLU A 391 13.49 10.47 10.00
C GLU A 391 12.39 11.50 9.77
N MET A 392 11.21 11.05 9.34
CA MET A 392 10.05 11.93 9.15
C MET A 392 9.67 12.64 10.45
N ALA A 393 9.62 11.93 11.58
CA ALA A 393 9.33 12.51 12.89
C ALA A 393 10.28 13.67 13.24
N ARG A 394 11.57 13.55 12.91
CA ARG A 394 12.54 14.64 13.10
C ARG A 394 12.27 15.81 12.15
N LEU A 395 11.96 15.53 10.88
CA LEU A 395 11.67 16.55 9.86
C LEU A 395 10.45 17.40 10.22
N VAL A 396 9.39 16.78 10.76
CA VAL A 396 8.14 17.48 11.10
C VAL A 396 8.06 17.92 12.57
N GLY A 397 9.10 17.63 13.37
CA GLY A 397 9.12 17.99 14.80
C GLY A 397 8.06 17.27 15.64
N SER A 398 7.83 15.99 15.36
CA SER A 398 6.80 15.14 15.98
C SER A 398 7.41 13.83 16.56
N SER A 399 6.57 12.99 17.15
CA SER A 399 6.93 11.65 17.62
C SER A 399 6.80 10.59 16.51
N VAL A 400 7.46 9.44 16.68
CA VAL A 400 7.33 8.34 15.72
C VAL A 400 5.91 7.76 15.74
N GLU A 401 5.31 7.70 16.92
CA GLU A 401 3.95 7.22 17.16
C GLU A 401 2.92 8.08 16.42
N GLU A 402 3.07 9.40 16.48
CA GLU A 402 2.18 10.33 15.76
C GLU A 402 2.33 10.21 14.24
N VAL A 403 3.57 10.10 13.74
CA VAL A 403 3.84 9.85 12.31
C VAL A 403 3.23 8.51 11.87
N GLN A 404 3.39 7.45 12.67
CA GLN A 404 2.85 6.12 12.37
C GLN A 404 1.32 6.10 12.41
N GLY A 405 0.70 6.89 13.29
CA GLY A 405 -0.75 7.07 13.34
C GLY A 405 -1.30 7.77 12.09
N HIS A 406 -0.62 8.81 11.60
CA HIS A 406 -1.16 9.71 10.57
C HIS A 406 -0.31 9.71 9.29
N ARG A 407 0.18 8.54 8.85
CA ARG A 407 1.18 8.43 7.78
C ARG A 407 0.78 9.11 6.47
N ILE A 408 -0.48 8.98 6.06
CA ILE A 408 -0.99 9.60 4.83
C ILE A 408 -0.98 11.12 4.95
N GLU A 409 -1.53 11.64 6.05
CA GLU A 409 -1.63 13.08 6.29
C GLU A 409 -0.24 13.70 6.43
N VAL A 410 0.65 13.09 7.20
CA VAL A 410 2.02 13.57 7.41
C VAL A 410 2.80 13.59 6.09
N ALA A 411 2.75 12.49 5.32
CA ALA A 411 3.44 12.43 4.02
C ALA A 411 2.85 13.42 3.01
N GLY A 412 1.52 13.48 2.89
CA GLY A 412 0.80 14.38 1.98
C GLY A 412 1.05 15.85 2.30
N ASN A 413 0.94 16.23 3.57
CA ASN A 413 1.19 17.61 4.01
C ASN A 413 2.65 18.02 3.77
N PHE A 414 3.61 17.12 4.05
CA PHE A 414 5.01 17.40 3.79
C PHE A 414 5.27 17.56 2.29
N ALA A 415 4.77 16.64 1.47
CA ALA A 415 4.92 16.63 0.01
C ALA A 415 4.40 17.92 -0.62
N ALA A 416 3.16 18.31 -0.29
CA ALA A 416 2.54 19.53 -0.80
C ALA A 416 3.28 20.79 -0.34
N SER A 417 3.61 20.88 0.96
CA SER A 417 4.24 22.10 1.53
C SER A 417 5.67 22.32 1.03
N HIS A 418 6.38 21.26 0.69
CA HIS A 418 7.77 21.32 0.22
C HIS A 418 7.91 21.11 -1.28
N ARG A 419 6.81 20.91 -2.03
CA ARG A 419 6.84 20.57 -3.46
C ARG A 419 7.76 19.37 -3.74
N ALA A 420 7.68 18.33 -2.91
CA ALA A 420 8.55 17.17 -2.97
C ALA A 420 7.73 15.88 -3.02
N TYR A 421 8.28 14.84 -3.65
CA TYR A 421 7.77 13.49 -3.54
C TYR A 421 8.27 12.86 -2.25
N VAL A 422 7.38 12.27 -1.48
CA VAL A 422 7.70 11.68 -0.17
C VAL A 422 7.42 10.18 -0.23
N VAL A 423 8.46 9.37 -0.13
CA VAL A 423 8.37 7.92 0.06
C VAL A 423 8.54 7.62 1.56
N LEU A 424 7.43 7.63 2.30
CA LEU A 424 7.41 7.35 3.73
C LEU A 424 7.47 5.83 3.97
N LYS A 425 8.70 5.34 4.17
CA LYS A 425 9.02 3.92 4.36
C LYS A 425 8.33 3.35 5.59
N GLY A 426 8.03 2.06 5.54
CA GLY A 426 7.34 1.31 6.59
C GLY A 426 6.50 0.20 5.97
N HIS A 427 5.88 -0.64 6.81
CA HIS A 427 4.87 -1.60 6.36
C HIS A 427 3.78 -0.85 5.59
N ARG A 428 3.41 -1.28 4.37
CA ARG A 428 2.59 -0.49 3.44
C ARG A 428 3.18 0.91 3.20
N THR A 429 4.27 0.98 2.44
CA THR A 429 4.96 2.25 2.17
C THR A 429 4.01 3.24 1.49
N ILE A 430 4.03 4.49 1.96
CA ILE A 430 3.21 5.58 1.43
C ILE A 430 4.07 6.43 0.49
N ILE A 431 3.56 6.71 -0.70
CA ILE A 431 4.16 7.63 -1.67
C ILE A 431 3.22 8.82 -1.81
N ALA A 432 3.63 10.01 -1.38
CA ALA A 432 2.86 11.23 -1.53
C ALA A 432 3.52 12.16 -2.57
N THR A 433 2.69 12.75 -3.42
CA THR A 433 3.11 13.68 -4.48
C THR A 433 2.87 15.13 -4.06
N PRO A 434 3.59 16.10 -4.65
CA PRO A 434 3.33 17.51 -4.40
C PRO A 434 1.94 17.99 -4.86
N GLU A 435 1.31 17.27 -5.79
CA GLU A 435 -0.04 17.52 -6.29
C GLU A 435 -1.15 16.99 -5.35
N GLY A 436 -0.78 16.22 -4.32
CA GLY A 436 -1.73 15.68 -3.33
C GLY A 436 -2.26 14.28 -3.65
N HIS A 437 -1.75 13.60 -4.68
CA HIS A 437 -1.97 12.17 -4.88
C HIS A 437 -1.17 11.35 -3.87
N VAL A 438 -1.76 10.26 -3.39
CA VAL A 438 -1.14 9.32 -2.46
C VAL A 438 -1.25 7.89 -3.01
N PHE A 439 -0.15 7.16 -2.99
CA PHE A 439 -0.09 5.76 -3.36
C PHE A 439 0.34 4.89 -2.17
N ILE A 440 -0.25 3.72 -2.04
CA ILE A 440 0.05 2.73 -1.01
C ILE A 440 0.64 1.49 -1.69
N ASN A 441 1.83 1.10 -1.25
CA ASN A 441 2.47 -0.10 -1.74
C ASN A 441 1.98 -1.36 -1.00
N PRO A 442 1.42 -2.37 -1.67
CA PRO A 442 0.98 -3.58 -1.01
C PRO A 442 2.11 -4.60 -0.79
N THR A 443 3.24 -4.50 -1.48
CA THR A 443 4.30 -5.51 -1.47
C THR A 443 5.29 -5.32 -0.32
N GLY A 444 6.07 -6.37 -0.05
CA GLY A 444 7.09 -6.40 0.99
C GLY A 444 6.63 -7.08 2.27
N ASN A 445 7.62 -7.55 3.03
CA ASN A 445 7.42 -8.31 4.27
C ASN A 445 8.36 -7.83 5.39
N ALA A 446 8.22 -8.42 6.57
CA ALA A 446 8.97 -8.05 7.76
C ALA A 446 10.50 -8.26 7.62
N GLY A 447 10.96 -9.14 6.73
CA GLY A 447 12.39 -9.34 6.44
C GLY A 447 13.08 -8.12 5.82
N LEU A 448 12.33 -7.16 5.28
CA LEU A 448 12.87 -5.89 4.82
C LEU A 448 13.34 -4.97 5.95
N ALA A 449 12.99 -5.28 7.21
CA ALA A 449 13.42 -4.56 8.41
C ALA A 449 14.87 -4.88 8.81
N THR A 450 15.78 -4.82 7.84
CA THR A 450 17.22 -5.04 8.00
C THR A 450 18.02 -3.87 7.44
N GLY A 451 19.22 -3.66 7.95
CA GLY A 451 20.06 -2.53 7.54
C GLY A 451 20.40 -2.59 6.04
N GLY A 452 20.27 -1.45 5.36
CA GLY A 452 20.70 -1.27 3.98
C GLY A 452 19.63 -1.50 2.90
N THR A 453 18.44 -2.02 3.23
CA THR A 453 17.33 -2.13 2.27
C THR A 453 16.87 -0.75 1.78
N GLY A 454 16.85 0.24 2.67
CA GLY A 454 16.60 1.64 2.30
C GLY A 454 17.64 2.21 1.32
N ASP A 455 18.92 1.86 1.48
CA ASP A 455 19.98 2.31 0.56
C ASP A 455 19.73 1.74 -0.85
N VAL A 456 19.37 0.46 -0.94
CA VAL A 456 18.98 -0.19 -2.21
C VAL A 456 17.81 0.56 -2.84
N LEU A 457 16.75 0.82 -2.09
CA LEU A 457 15.56 1.54 -2.59
C LEU A 457 15.90 2.93 -3.13
N ALA A 458 16.75 3.71 -2.45
CA ALA A 458 17.17 5.04 -2.93
C ALA A 458 17.87 4.95 -4.29
N GLY A 459 18.72 3.95 -4.49
CA GLY A 459 19.33 3.66 -5.79
C GLY A 459 18.33 3.25 -6.87
N MET A 460 17.36 2.40 -6.51
CA MET A 460 16.31 1.95 -7.44
C MET A 460 15.45 3.12 -7.92
N ILE A 461 15.03 4.01 -7.01
CA ILE A 461 14.25 5.22 -7.34
C ILE A 461 15.04 6.09 -8.33
N ALA A 462 16.33 6.33 -8.05
CA ALA A 462 17.17 7.15 -8.93
C ALA A 462 17.34 6.54 -10.32
N ALA A 463 17.47 5.21 -10.42
CA ALA A 463 17.58 4.51 -11.70
C ALA A 463 16.29 4.58 -12.52
N TRP A 464 15.13 4.38 -11.90
CA TRP A 464 13.86 4.52 -12.60
C TRP A 464 13.56 5.96 -12.98
N LEU A 465 13.92 6.92 -12.14
CA LEU A 465 13.78 8.34 -12.47
C LEU A 465 14.64 8.72 -13.68
N ALA A 466 15.87 8.21 -13.75
CA ALA A 466 16.76 8.47 -14.88
C ALA A 466 16.29 7.82 -16.20
N GLN A 467 15.45 6.79 -16.13
CA GLN A 467 14.89 6.10 -17.30
C GLN A 467 13.53 6.67 -17.73
N LEU A 468 12.65 6.98 -16.76
CA LEU A 468 11.27 7.39 -17.03
C LEU A 468 11.11 8.90 -17.16
N LEU A 469 12.00 9.69 -16.55
CA LEU A 469 11.88 11.15 -16.43
C LEU A 469 10.55 11.59 -15.78
N ASP A 470 10.00 10.72 -14.92
CA ASP A 470 8.75 10.91 -14.18
C ASP A 470 8.99 10.43 -12.74
N ALA A 471 8.98 11.38 -11.79
CA ALA A 471 9.22 11.11 -10.37
C ALA A 471 8.10 10.31 -9.71
N GLU A 472 6.84 10.51 -10.10
CA GLU A 472 5.72 9.72 -9.58
C GLU A 472 5.87 8.26 -10.01
N ALA A 473 6.03 8.03 -11.31
CA ALA A 473 6.18 6.70 -11.89
C ALA A 473 7.41 5.97 -11.32
N ALA A 474 8.54 6.67 -11.18
CA ALA A 474 9.76 6.12 -10.61
C ALA A 474 9.58 5.68 -9.15
N CYS A 475 8.95 6.50 -8.30
CA CYS A 475 8.66 6.14 -6.91
C CYS A 475 7.78 4.88 -6.84
N ARG A 476 6.68 4.88 -7.60
CA ARG A 476 5.69 3.79 -7.61
C ARG A 476 6.33 2.46 -8.03
N LEU A 477 7.06 2.48 -9.14
CA LEU A 477 7.70 1.27 -9.67
C LEU A 477 8.84 0.77 -8.78
N ALA A 478 9.69 1.66 -8.27
CA ALA A 478 10.82 1.28 -7.41
C ALA A 478 10.36 0.66 -6.08
N VAL A 479 9.40 1.29 -5.41
CA VAL A 479 8.87 0.80 -4.12
C VAL A 479 8.17 -0.55 -4.30
N PHE A 480 7.37 -0.70 -5.36
CA PHE A 480 6.69 -1.95 -5.66
C PHE A 480 7.66 -3.10 -5.93
N LEU A 481 8.64 -2.89 -6.81
CA LEU A 481 9.64 -3.91 -7.14
C LEU A 481 10.56 -4.22 -5.96
N HIS A 482 10.87 -3.24 -5.11
CA HIS A 482 11.65 -3.45 -3.90
C HIS A 482 10.90 -4.38 -2.93
N GLY A 483 9.62 -4.11 -2.67
CA GLY A 483 8.79 -4.97 -1.84
C GLY A 483 8.62 -6.36 -2.44
N ALA A 484 8.30 -6.45 -3.73
CA ALA A 484 8.13 -7.73 -4.43
C ALA A 484 9.42 -8.56 -4.42
N ALA A 485 10.59 -7.95 -4.61
CA ALA A 485 11.87 -8.65 -4.48
C ALA A 485 12.12 -9.13 -3.04
N GLY A 486 11.66 -8.38 -2.04
CA GLY A 486 11.63 -8.82 -0.65
C GLY A 486 10.77 -10.07 -0.45
N ASP A 487 9.57 -10.11 -1.02
CA ASP A 487 8.65 -11.27 -0.90
C ASP A 487 9.23 -12.52 -1.58
N LEU A 488 9.92 -12.33 -2.72
CA LEU A 488 10.65 -13.41 -3.39
C LEU A 488 11.86 -13.90 -2.58
N ALA A 489 12.56 -13.00 -1.89
CA ALA A 489 13.66 -13.37 -1.03
C ALA A 489 13.15 -14.17 0.18
N GLU A 490 12.08 -13.72 0.82
CA GLU A 490 11.42 -14.45 1.91
C GLU A 490 11.07 -15.89 1.52
N ALA A 491 10.45 -16.08 0.35
CA ALA A 491 10.09 -17.42 -0.12
C ALA A 491 11.30 -18.36 -0.30
N GLY A 492 12.49 -17.82 -0.52
CA GLY A 492 13.72 -18.58 -0.74
C GLY A 492 14.53 -18.88 0.53
N GLU A 493 14.59 -17.95 1.49
CA GLU A 493 15.47 -18.06 2.66
C GLU A 493 14.82 -17.73 4.02
N GLY A 494 13.55 -17.28 4.00
CA GLY A 494 12.79 -16.89 5.19
C GLY A 494 13.12 -15.48 5.71
N GLN A 495 12.14 -14.82 6.32
CA GLN A 495 12.23 -13.41 6.75
C GLN A 495 13.45 -13.10 7.64
N VAL A 496 13.81 -14.01 8.54
CA VAL A 496 14.87 -13.79 9.54
C VAL A 496 16.27 -13.74 8.91
N ALA A 497 16.50 -14.49 7.83
CA ALA A 497 17.80 -14.57 7.18
C ALA A 497 18.01 -13.46 6.13
N MET A 498 16.97 -12.70 5.82
CA MET A 498 17.00 -11.70 4.76
C MET A 498 18.00 -10.58 5.03
N THR A 499 18.66 -10.17 3.96
CA THR A 499 19.58 -9.03 3.93
C THR A 499 19.23 -8.11 2.76
N ALA A 500 19.81 -6.91 2.73
CA ALA A 500 19.71 -6.04 1.56
C ALA A 500 20.21 -6.72 0.27
N SER A 501 21.25 -7.57 0.37
CA SER A 501 21.77 -8.33 -0.78
C SER A 501 20.78 -9.36 -1.30
N SER A 502 19.96 -9.93 -0.42
CA SER A 502 18.89 -10.87 -0.77
C SER A 502 17.84 -10.20 -1.65
N VAL A 503 17.44 -8.97 -1.30
CA VAL A 503 16.53 -8.15 -2.10
C VAL A 503 17.15 -7.86 -3.47
N VAL A 504 18.41 -7.39 -3.50
CA VAL A 504 19.14 -7.10 -4.74
C VAL A 504 19.21 -8.32 -5.67
N ALA A 505 19.41 -9.52 -5.12
CA ALA A 505 19.47 -10.76 -5.88
C ALA A 505 18.14 -11.12 -6.56
N ARG A 506 17.01 -10.67 -6.01
CA ARG A 506 15.65 -10.98 -6.51
C ARG A 506 15.03 -9.89 -7.38
N LEU A 507 15.68 -8.73 -7.54
CA LEU A 507 15.15 -7.61 -8.34
C LEU A 507 14.85 -8.00 -9.80
N GLY A 508 15.74 -8.76 -10.45
CA GLY A 508 15.52 -9.21 -11.82
C GLY A 508 14.33 -10.18 -11.95
N GLU A 509 14.12 -11.03 -10.95
CA GLU A 509 12.97 -11.94 -10.91
C GLU A 509 11.67 -11.16 -10.68
N ALA A 510 11.66 -10.19 -9.77
CA ALA A 510 10.51 -9.32 -9.52
C ALA A 510 10.10 -8.55 -10.79
N LEU A 511 11.08 -8.00 -11.53
CA LEU A 511 10.83 -7.30 -12.79
C LEU A 511 10.26 -8.22 -13.85
N ASN A 512 10.80 -9.44 -13.98
CA ASN A 512 10.29 -10.44 -14.92
C ASN A 512 8.86 -10.85 -14.58
N ARG A 513 8.51 -11.03 -13.30
CA ARG A 513 7.14 -11.36 -12.88
C ARG A 513 6.15 -10.23 -13.18
N LEU A 514 6.55 -8.97 -12.97
CA LEU A 514 5.70 -7.82 -13.30
C LEU A 514 5.42 -7.73 -14.81
N THR A 515 6.44 -7.99 -15.62
CA THR A 515 6.39 -7.82 -17.09
C THR A 515 5.95 -9.07 -17.85
N SER A 516 6.01 -10.26 -17.24
CA SER A 516 5.43 -11.47 -17.83
C SER A 516 3.92 -11.27 -17.97
N ALA A 517 3.41 -11.32 -19.19
CA ALA A 517 1.99 -11.44 -19.43
C ALA A 517 1.53 -12.72 -18.72
N GLU A 518 0.71 -12.60 -17.68
CA GLU A 518 0.05 -13.73 -17.06
C GLU A 518 -0.68 -14.50 -18.17
N LYS A 519 -0.19 -15.71 -18.43
CA LYS A 519 -0.86 -16.69 -19.29
C LYS A 519 -1.86 -17.54 -18.52
N ASP A 520 -2.10 -17.22 -17.25
CA ASP A 520 -2.95 -18.00 -16.37
C ASP A 520 -4.19 -17.15 -16.05
N ALA A 521 -5.18 -17.29 -16.93
CA ALA A 521 -6.57 -16.90 -16.74
C ALA A 521 -7.42 -18.16 -16.56
#